data_AF-A0A924R784-F1
#
_entry.id   AF-A0A924R784-F1
#
_cell.length_a   1.000
_cell.length_b   1.000
_cell.length_c   1.000
_cell.angle_alpha   90.00
_cell.angle_beta   90.00
_cell.angle_gamma   90.00
#
_symmetry.space_group_name_H-M   'P 1'
#
loop_
_entity.id
_entity.type
_entity.pdbx_description
1 polymer ?
#
loop_
_entity_poly.entity_id
_entity_poly.type
_entity_poly.pdbx_seq_one_letter_code
_entity_poly.pdbx_strand_id
1 'polypeptide(L)'
;MSTATANNEHIFFRTAKPAIIRLWHWLTFLFFTATIATVIFASTLFKTSTNISMVQQQVHEKGGIVTKEQARNVAHEYSDKLWMLHKYIGFGLSFLIFSRIIIEVIMSKEKKLATKIRSALGYPAGTAEKKHFLFVQYSYVVFYILFITMASTGLILAFEDVEWLKPVHHIAEETHSVVQWGLYTFFILHIAGVIRADLTKYNGIISRMINGKENN
;
A
#
# COMPACT_ATOMS: atom_id res chain seq x y z
N MET A 1 14.04 16.43 -40.21
CA MET A 1 15.10 16.13 -39.22
C MET A 1 14.48 16.13 -37.84
N SER A 2 14.36 14.96 -37.23
CA SER A 2 13.66 14.69 -35.97
C SER A 2 14.64 14.09 -34.97
N THR A 3 15.05 14.86 -33.97
CA THR A 3 15.95 14.45 -32.88
C THR A 3 15.44 14.89 -31.50
N ALA A 4 14.16 15.26 -31.35
CA ALA A 4 13.63 15.83 -30.11
C ALA A 4 12.91 14.82 -29.18
N THR A 5 12.60 13.60 -29.65
CA THR A 5 11.72 12.68 -28.91
C THR A 5 12.43 11.65 -28.03
N ALA A 6 13.75 11.45 -28.19
CA ALA A 6 14.52 10.50 -27.37
C ALA A 6 14.90 11.04 -25.97
N ASN A 7 14.85 12.37 -25.76
CA ASN A 7 15.32 12.99 -24.52
C ASN A 7 14.28 13.00 -23.38
N ASN A 8 12.97 12.96 -23.65
CA ASN A 8 11.97 13.16 -22.60
C ASN A 8 11.75 11.95 -21.67
N GLU A 9 12.03 10.73 -22.11
CA GLU A 9 11.78 9.52 -21.32
C GLU A 9 12.84 9.32 -20.23
N HIS A 10 14.11 9.61 -20.52
CA HIS A 10 15.20 9.59 -19.53
C HIS A 10 15.01 10.67 -18.46
N ILE A 11 14.43 11.82 -18.81
CA ILE A 11 14.20 12.94 -17.90
C ILE A 11 13.23 12.55 -16.77
N PHE A 12 12.18 11.77 -17.04
CA PHE A 12 11.18 11.43 -16.00
C PHE A 12 11.77 10.61 -14.83
N PHE A 13 12.66 9.65 -15.14
CA PHE A 13 13.29 8.78 -14.14
C PHE A 13 14.54 9.39 -13.52
N ARG A 14 15.17 10.39 -14.16
CA ARG A 14 16.36 11.09 -13.66
C ARG A 14 16.04 12.32 -12.83
N THR A 15 14.89 12.97 -13.05
CA THR A 15 14.48 14.16 -12.29
C THR A 15 14.43 13.94 -10.77
N ALA A 16 15.09 14.86 -10.06
CA ALA A 16 14.96 15.01 -8.61
C ALA A 16 13.49 15.12 -8.18
N LYS A 17 13.09 14.37 -7.15
CA LYS A 17 11.74 14.45 -6.56
C LYS A 17 11.74 15.42 -5.39
N PRO A 18 10.73 16.30 -5.23
CA PRO A 18 10.65 17.20 -4.08
C PRO A 18 10.64 16.45 -2.74
N ALA A 19 11.22 17.04 -1.69
CA ALA A 19 11.35 16.40 -0.38
C ALA A 19 10.00 15.95 0.21
N ILE A 20 8.96 16.77 0.06
CA ILE A 20 7.61 16.45 0.53
C ILE A 20 7.03 15.20 -0.14
N ILE A 21 7.29 15.01 -1.45
CA ILE A 21 6.81 13.83 -2.20
C ILE A 21 7.55 12.57 -1.73
N ARG A 22 8.85 12.67 -1.46
CA ARG A 22 9.65 11.57 -0.94
C ARG A 22 9.19 11.18 0.46
N LEU A 23 9.01 12.15 1.34
CA LEU A 23 8.50 11.93 2.69
C LEU A 23 7.14 11.23 2.66
N TRP A 24 6.20 11.72 1.84
CA TRP A 24 4.87 11.12 1.71
C TRP A 24 4.91 9.68 1.20
N HIS A 25 5.79 9.41 0.22
CA HIS A 25 6.01 8.06 -0.28
C HIS A 25 6.52 7.12 0.81
N TRP A 26 7.56 7.52 1.56
CA TRP A 26 8.13 6.68 2.62
C TRP A 26 7.19 6.48 3.80
N LEU A 27 6.42 7.51 4.18
CA LEU A 27 5.36 7.35 5.19
C LEU A 27 4.30 6.37 4.72
N THR A 28 3.84 6.47 3.47
CA THR A 28 2.87 5.52 2.89
C THR A 28 3.44 4.10 2.91
N PHE A 29 4.70 3.92 2.49
CA PHE A 29 5.39 2.64 2.50
C PHE A 29 5.50 2.05 3.90
N LEU A 30 5.86 2.85 4.90
CA LEU A 30 5.99 2.42 6.29
C LEU A 30 4.64 2.00 6.87
N PHE A 31 3.60 2.81 6.70
CA PHE A 31 2.25 2.50 7.17
C PHE A 31 1.70 1.25 6.49
N PHE A 32 1.85 1.14 5.18
CA PHE A 32 1.42 -0.05 4.45
C PHE A 32 2.16 -1.31 4.92
N THR A 33 3.48 -1.25 5.08
CA THR A 33 4.27 -2.37 5.61
C THR A 33 3.83 -2.76 7.03
N ALA A 34 3.53 -1.78 7.89
CA ALA A 34 3.02 -2.03 9.23
C ALA A 34 1.62 -2.67 9.22
N THR A 35 0.73 -2.28 8.28
CA THR A 35 -0.56 -2.97 8.11
C THR A 35 -0.39 -4.44 7.69
N ILE A 36 0.56 -4.74 6.78
CA ILE A 36 0.89 -6.12 6.41
C ILE A 36 1.39 -6.90 7.63
N ALA A 37 2.33 -6.34 8.37
CA ALA A 37 2.92 -6.99 9.54
C ALA A 37 1.87 -7.32 10.60
N THR A 38 0.96 -6.37 10.89
CA THR A 38 -0.14 -6.59 11.85
C THR A 38 -1.09 -7.71 11.40
N VAL A 39 -1.45 -7.78 10.12
CA VAL A 39 -2.28 -8.89 9.58
C VAL A 39 -1.58 -10.23 9.71
N ILE A 40 -0.29 -10.30 9.39
CA ILE A 40 0.51 -11.52 9.54
C ILE A 40 0.54 -11.94 11.01
N PHE A 41 0.87 -11.04 11.93
CA PHE A 41 0.92 -11.35 13.35
C PHE A 41 -0.45 -11.76 13.90
N ALA A 42 -1.53 -11.10 13.50
CA ALA A 42 -2.88 -11.43 13.96
C ALA A 42 -3.33 -12.82 13.47
N SER A 43 -2.99 -13.15 12.22
CA SER A 43 -3.38 -14.41 11.59
C SER A 43 -2.49 -15.59 11.99
N THR A 44 -1.32 -15.34 12.56
CA THR A 44 -0.34 -16.37 12.94
C THR A 44 -0.10 -16.41 14.45
N LEU A 45 0.69 -15.48 14.98
CA LEU A 45 1.12 -15.48 16.38
C LEU A 45 0.00 -15.17 17.38
N PHE A 46 -0.93 -14.28 17.03
CA PHE A 46 -1.99 -13.81 17.94
C PHE A 46 -3.37 -14.38 17.58
N LYS A 47 -3.41 -15.47 16.80
CA LYS A 47 -4.66 -16.14 16.47
C LYS A 47 -5.25 -16.78 17.73
N THR A 48 -6.48 -16.41 18.08
CA THR A 48 -7.12 -16.85 19.33
C THR A 48 -7.14 -18.37 19.46
N SER A 49 -7.54 -19.10 18.41
CA SER A 49 -7.73 -20.54 18.45
C SER A 49 -6.45 -21.33 18.78
N THR A 50 -5.29 -20.85 18.32
CA THR A 50 -4.00 -21.53 18.54
C THR A 50 -3.40 -21.20 19.90
N ASN A 51 -3.81 -20.08 20.50
CA ASN A 51 -3.26 -19.60 21.77
C ASN A 51 -4.05 -20.05 23.02
N ILE A 52 -5.23 -20.65 22.86
CA ILE A 52 -6.02 -21.15 24.00
C ILE A 52 -5.20 -22.16 24.83
N SER A 53 -4.61 -23.16 24.17
CA SER A 53 -3.81 -24.19 24.84
C SER A 53 -2.56 -23.62 25.50
N MET A 54 -1.88 -22.67 24.85
CA MET A 54 -0.73 -21.97 25.41
C MET A 54 -1.09 -21.27 26.72
N VAL A 55 -2.22 -20.54 26.76
CA VAL A 55 -2.68 -19.86 27.98
C VAL A 55 -2.98 -20.86 29.09
N GLN A 56 -3.70 -21.95 28.79
CA GLN A 56 -4.01 -22.97 29.80
C GLN A 56 -2.73 -23.62 30.37
N GLN A 57 -1.78 -23.96 29.50
CA GLN A 57 -0.51 -24.57 29.90
C GLN A 57 0.29 -23.63 30.81
N GLN A 58 0.44 -22.36 30.41
CA GLN A 58 1.22 -21.38 31.18
C GLN A 58 0.61 -21.07 32.55
N VAL A 59 -0.72 -21.12 32.67
CA VAL A 59 -1.39 -20.97 33.97
C VAL A 59 -1.21 -22.24 34.82
N HIS A 60 -1.28 -23.41 34.21
CA HIS A 60 -1.10 -24.69 34.89
C HIS A 60 0.33 -24.86 35.45
N GLU A 61 1.34 -24.49 34.67
CA GLU A 61 2.76 -24.49 35.09
C GLU A 61 3.02 -23.60 36.32
N LYS A 62 2.16 -22.59 36.56
CA LYS A 62 2.23 -21.69 37.70
C LYS A 62 1.29 -22.08 38.85
N GLY A 63 0.72 -23.29 38.81
CA GLY A 63 -0.18 -23.82 39.84
C GLY A 63 -1.62 -23.29 39.77
N GLY A 64 -1.99 -22.57 38.70
CA GLY A 64 -3.36 -22.12 38.46
C GLY A 64 -4.18 -23.10 37.63
N ILE A 65 -5.51 -22.96 37.66
CA ILE A 65 -6.43 -23.71 36.81
C ILE A 65 -7.39 -22.71 36.17
N VAL A 66 -7.49 -22.75 34.84
CA VAL A 66 -8.44 -21.93 34.07
C VAL A 66 -9.24 -22.80 33.12
N THR A 67 -10.52 -22.47 32.96
CA THR A 67 -11.36 -23.12 31.97
C THR A 67 -10.90 -22.73 30.55
N LYS A 68 -11.32 -23.53 29.57
CA LYS A 68 -11.06 -23.23 28.15
C LYS A 68 -11.64 -21.87 27.74
N GLU A 69 -12.78 -21.48 28.30
CA GLU A 69 -13.44 -20.21 28.04
C GLU A 69 -12.64 -19.02 28.60
N GLN A 70 -12.16 -19.13 29.85
CA GLN A 70 -11.29 -18.11 30.44
C GLN A 70 -10.00 -17.93 29.62
N ALA A 71 -9.38 -19.04 29.20
CA ALA A 71 -8.20 -18.99 28.34
C ALA A 71 -8.50 -18.40 26.95
N ARG A 72 -9.67 -18.70 26.38
CA ARG A 72 -10.14 -18.10 25.12
C ARG A 72 -10.27 -16.59 25.24
N ASN A 73 -10.89 -16.09 26.31
CA ASN A 73 -11.10 -14.65 26.51
C ASN A 73 -9.76 -13.90 26.59
N VAL A 74 -8.78 -14.46 27.31
CA VAL A 74 -7.42 -13.89 27.35
C VAL A 74 -6.75 -13.91 25.97
N ALA A 75 -6.81 -15.04 25.26
CA ALA A 75 -6.23 -15.15 23.91
C ALA A 75 -6.93 -14.24 22.89
N HIS A 76 -8.23 -14.00 23.06
CA HIS A 76 -9.02 -13.12 22.20
C HIS A 76 -8.63 -11.66 22.40
N GLU A 77 -8.48 -11.21 23.66
CA GLU A 77 -8.09 -9.84 23.98
C GLU A 77 -6.76 -9.43 23.31
N TYR A 78 -5.76 -10.31 23.27
CA TYR A 78 -4.52 -10.03 22.55
C TYR A 78 -4.72 -9.88 21.03
N SER A 79 -5.58 -10.71 20.46
CA SER A 79 -5.94 -10.62 19.04
C SER A 79 -6.63 -9.28 18.76
N ASP A 80 -7.59 -8.91 19.59
CA ASP A 80 -8.39 -7.69 19.44
C ASP A 80 -7.52 -6.44 19.55
N LYS A 81 -6.59 -6.40 20.51
CA LYS A 81 -5.62 -5.28 20.62
C LYS A 81 -4.79 -5.12 19.35
N LEU A 82 -4.41 -6.22 18.70
CA LEU A 82 -3.65 -6.17 17.45
C LEU A 82 -4.50 -5.71 16.26
N TRP A 83 -5.76 -6.16 16.18
CA TRP A 83 -6.70 -5.66 15.18
C TRP A 83 -7.03 -4.17 15.40
N MET A 84 -7.11 -3.70 16.65
CA MET A 84 -7.22 -2.28 16.97
C MET A 84 -6.00 -1.49 16.50
N LEU A 85 -4.79 -2.02 16.71
CA LEU A 85 -3.58 -1.41 16.17
C LEU A 85 -3.61 -1.34 14.64
N HIS A 86 -4.06 -2.41 13.97
CA HIS A 86 -4.26 -2.42 12.52
C HIS A 86 -5.23 -1.32 12.09
N LYS A 87 -6.37 -1.14 12.78
CA LYS A 87 -7.34 -0.06 12.52
C LYS A 87 -6.69 1.33 12.66
N TYR A 88 -5.91 1.59 13.72
CA TYR A 88 -5.24 2.88 13.90
C TYR A 88 -4.21 3.19 12.82
N ILE A 89 -3.39 2.21 12.44
CA ILE A 89 -2.44 2.36 11.34
C ILE A 89 -3.22 2.56 10.03
N GLY A 90 -4.31 1.82 9.83
CA GLY A 90 -5.23 1.95 8.69
C GLY A 90 -5.83 3.34 8.56
N PHE A 91 -6.21 4.01 9.65
CA PHE A 91 -6.67 5.40 9.62
C PHE A 91 -5.57 6.35 9.12
N GLY A 92 -4.34 6.19 9.62
CA GLY A 92 -3.21 6.99 9.15
C GLY A 92 -2.89 6.75 7.68
N LEU A 93 -2.92 5.49 7.22
CA LEU A 93 -2.71 5.15 5.82
C LEU A 93 -3.81 5.75 4.92
N SER A 94 -5.07 5.65 5.36
CA SER A 94 -6.22 6.23 4.65
C SER A 94 -6.07 7.74 4.53
N PHE A 95 -5.69 8.43 5.62
CA PHE A 95 -5.39 9.86 5.61
C PHE A 95 -4.30 10.21 4.60
N LEU A 96 -3.19 9.47 4.57
CA LEU A 96 -2.08 9.70 3.64
C LEU A 96 -2.54 9.57 2.18
N ILE A 97 -3.34 8.55 1.86
CA ILE A 97 -3.80 8.26 0.51
C ILE A 97 -4.86 9.27 0.04
N PHE A 98 -5.89 9.52 0.85
CA PHE A 98 -6.94 10.46 0.48
C PHE A 98 -6.41 11.89 0.37
N SER A 99 -5.55 12.32 1.30
CA SER A 99 -4.89 13.63 1.20
C SER A 99 -4.09 13.75 -0.08
N ARG A 100 -3.38 12.68 -0.50
CA ARG A 100 -2.62 12.67 -1.75
C ARG A 100 -3.52 12.81 -2.97
N ILE A 101 -4.66 12.13 -2.98
CA ILE A 101 -5.63 12.22 -4.08
C ILE A 101 -6.25 13.61 -4.13
N ILE A 102 -6.66 14.15 -2.98
CA ILE A 102 -7.21 15.51 -2.88
C ILE A 102 -6.20 16.53 -3.39
N ILE A 103 -4.95 16.45 -2.95
CA ILE A 103 -3.86 17.33 -3.42
C ILE A 103 -3.66 17.17 -4.93
N GLU A 104 -3.60 15.95 -5.46
CA GLU A 104 -3.42 15.73 -6.90
C GLU A 104 -4.61 16.29 -7.69
N VAL A 105 -5.86 16.09 -7.24
CA VAL A 105 -7.06 16.59 -7.93
C VAL A 105 -7.15 18.12 -7.88
N ILE A 106 -6.86 18.74 -6.74
CA ILE A 106 -6.92 20.20 -6.55
C ILE A 106 -5.73 20.90 -7.23
N MET A 107 -4.52 20.34 -7.12
CA MET A 107 -3.30 20.94 -7.68
C MET A 107 -3.02 20.54 -9.14
N SER A 108 -3.68 19.50 -9.65
CA SER A 108 -3.71 19.19 -11.08
C SER A 108 -4.56 20.26 -11.78
N LYS A 109 -3.97 21.44 -11.94
CA LYS A 109 -4.43 22.50 -12.84
C LYS A 109 -4.45 21.94 -14.25
N GLU A 110 -5.56 21.30 -14.64
CA GLU A 110 -6.15 21.01 -15.97
C GLU A 110 -5.25 20.57 -17.16
N LYS A 111 -3.92 20.55 -17.05
CA LYS A 111 -2.99 20.47 -18.19
C LYS A 111 -1.93 19.38 -18.06
N LYS A 112 -1.77 18.69 -16.94
CA LYS A 112 -0.67 17.70 -16.78
C LYS A 112 -1.04 16.28 -17.19
N LEU A 113 -2.23 15.80 -16.80
CA LEU A 113 -2.65 14.43 -17.11
C LEU A 113 -3.07 14.27 -18.57
N ALA A 114 -3.93 15.17 -19.07
CA ALA A 114 -4.36 15.17 -20.46
C ALA A 114 -3.20 15.40 -21.44
N THR A 115 -2.25 16.28 -21.11
CA THR A 115 -1.06 16.50 -21.96
C THR A 115 -0.08 15.33 -21.89
N LYS A 116 0.07 14.64 -20.75
CA LYS A 116 0.89 13.41 -20.68
C LYS A 116 0.27 12.28 -21.51
N ILE A 117 -1.04 12.07 -21.40
CA ILE A 117 -1.78 11.07 -22.19
C ILE A 117 -1.73 11.41 -23.69
N ARG A 118 -1.96 12.68 -24.05
CA ARG A 118 -1.90 13.16 -25.44
C ARG A 118 -0.48 13.09 -26.01
N SER A 119 0.56 13.32 -25.19
CA SER A 119 1.96 13.11 -25.61
C SER A 119 2.28 11.63 -25.84
N ALA A 120 1.72 10.71 -25.04
CA ALA A 120 1.93 9.27 -25.20
C ALA A 120 1.22 8.70 -26.45
N LEU A 121 0.09 9.30 -26.84
CA LEU A 121 -0.65 8.96 -28.05
C LEU A 121 0.01 9.47 -29.35
N GLY A 122 0.93 10.44 -29.27
CA GLY A 122 1.63 11.03 -30.43
C GLY A 122 2.92 10.33 -30.87
N TYR A 123 3.37 9.28 -30.18
CA TYR A 123 4.61 8.55 -30.54
C TYR A 123 4.35 7.42 -31.55
N PRO A 124 5.21 7.23 -32.57
CA PRO A 124 5.07 6.13 -33.52
C PRO A 124 5.08 4.78 -32.79
N ALA A 125 4.16 3.89 -33.18
CA ALA A 125 4.03 2.56 -32.60
C ALA A 125 5.26 1.71 -32.93
N GLY A 126 5.93 1.12 -31.92
CA GLY A 126 6.91 0.06 -32.19
C GLY A 126 8.05 -0.18 -31.19
N THR A 127 8.41 0.76 -30.32
CA THR A 127 9.61 0.59 -29.47
C THR A 127 9.30 -0.10 -28.13
N ALA A 128 10.20 -0.97 -27.67
CA ALA A 128 10.09 -1.67 -26.38
C ALA A 128 10.04 -0.70 -25.18
N GLU A 129 10.63 0.47 -25.33
CA GLU A 129 10.70 1.53 -24.32
C GLU A 129 9.35 2.21 -24.08
N LYS A 130 8.59 2.51 -25.14
CA LYS A 130 7.22 3.03 -25.04
C LYS A 130 6.30 2.04 -24.33
N LYS A 131 6.43 0.73 -24.62
CA LYS A 131 5.65 -0.32 -23.95
C LYS A 131 5.96 -0.35 -22.44
N HIS A 132 7.23 -0.25 -22.07
CA HIS A 132 7.63 -0.19 -20.66
C HIS A 132 7.10 1.07 -19.96
N PHE A 133 7.20 2.24 -20.60
CA PHE A 133 6.67 3.48 -20.06
C PHE A 133 5.16 3.43 -19.84
N LEU A 134 4.39 2.97 -20.83
CA LEU A 134 2.94 2.79 -20.69
C LEU A 134 2.62 1.79 -19.58
N PHE A 135 3.34 0.66 -19.51
CA PHE A 135 3.17 -0.31 -18.44
C PHE A 135 3.36 0.31 -17.05
N VAL A 136 4.39 1.13 -16.86
CA VAL A 136 4.63 1.85 -15.60
C VAL A 136 3.51 2.85 -15.30
N GLN A 137 2.98 3.56 -16.31
CA GLN A 137 1.84 4.46 -16.11
C GLN A 137 0.56 3.71 -15.72
N TYR A 138 0.24 2.62 -16.41
CA TYR A 138 -0.89 1.78 -16.08
C TYR A 138 -0.75 1.16 -14.70
N SER A 139 0.45 0.75 -14.30
CA SER A 139 0.68 0.20 -12.96
C SER A 139 0.42 1.24 -11.86
N TYR A 140 0.69 2.53 -12.09
CA TYR A 140 0.28 3.58 -11.16
C TYR A 140 -1.24 3.73 -11.06
N VAL A 141 -1.97 3.65 -12.16
CA VAL A 141 -3.44 3.73 -12.14
C VAL A 141 -4.03 2.54 -11.38
N VAL A 142 -3.56 1.33 -11.69
CA VAL A 142 -3.98 0.10 -10.98
C VAL A 142 -3.64 0.21 -9.49
N PHE A 143 -2.45 0.69 -9.14
CA PHE A 143 -2.04 0.92 -7.76
C PHE A 143 -3.03 1.83 -7.02
N TYR A 144 -3.38 2.98 -7.60
CA TYR A 144 -4.30 3.92 -6.95
C TYR A 144 -5.70 3.32 -6.80
N ILE A 145 -6.21 2.60 -7.81
CA ILE A 145 -7.52 1.93 -7.69
C ILE A 145 -7.49 0.93 -6.53
N LEU A 146 -6.49 0.04 -6.48
CA LEU A 146 -6.36 -0.93 -5.40
C LEU A 146 -6.22 -0.28 -4.02
N PHE A 147 -5.36 0.75 -3.90
CA PHE A 147 -5.15 1.45 -2.63
C PHE A 147 -6.39 2.22 -2.15
N ILE A 148 -7.13 2.87 -3.07
CA ILE A 148 -8.37 3.58 -2.74
C ILE A 148 -9.42 2.59 -2.28
N THR A 149 -9.61 1.48 -3.01
CA THR A 149 -10.56 0.45 -2.61
C THR A 149 -10.20 -0.12 -1.24
N MET A 150 -8.92 -0.45 -1.01
CA MET A 150 -8.43 -0.95 0.28
C MET A 150 -8.66 0.01 1.43
N ALA A 151 -8.34 1.29 1.25
CA ALA A 151 -8.55 2.32 2.27
C ALA A 151 -10.04 2.52 2.55
N SER A 152 -10.87 2.56 1.50
CA SER A 152 -12.32 2.76 1.64
C SER A 152 -12.99 1.60 2.35
N THR A 153 -12.70 0.36 1.96
CA THR A 153 -13.24 -0.82 2.63
C THR A 153 -12.71 -0.95 4.04
N GLY A 154 -11.43 -0.65 4.29
CA GLY A 154 -10.86 -0.65 5.64
C GLY A 154 -11.54 0.36 6.57
N LEU A 155 -11.88 1.56 6.06
CA LEU A 155 -12.66 2.53 6.81
C LEU A 155 -14.08 2.04 7.10
N ILE A 156 -14.77 1.45 6.11
CA ILE A 156 -16.11 0.88 6.31
C ILE A 156 -16.08 -0.18 7.42
N LEU A 157 -15.05 -1.05 7.42
CA LEU A 157 -14.87 -2.06 8.46
C LEU A 157 -14.54 -1.46 9.82
N ALA A 158 -13.77 -0.38 9.86
CA ALA A 158 -13.42 0.29 11.10
C ALA A 158 -14.61 1.00 11.78
N PHE A 159 -15.68 1.31 11.02
CA PHE A 159 -16.91 1.92 11.50
C PHE A 159 -18.08 0.91 11.54
N GLU A 160 -17.82 -0.30 12.02
CA GLU A 160 -18.80 -1.40 12.12
C GLU A 160 -20.03 -1.08 12.99
N ASP A 161 -19.88 -0.21 13.99
CA ASP A 161 -20.95 0.22 14.89
C ASP A 161 -21.98 1.14 14.23
N VAL A 162 -21.69 1.65 13.04
CA VAL A 162 -22.53 2.61 12.34
C VAL A 162 -23.65 1.87 11.58
N GLU A 163 -24.89 2.11 12.01
CA GLU A 163 -26.05 1.32 11.55
C GLU A 163 -26.28 1.36 10.02
N TRP A 164 -26.05 2.51 9.37
CA TRP A 164 -26.24 2.64 7.92
C TRP A 164 -25.14 1.95 7.09
N LEU A 165 -24.02 1.56 7.71
CA LEU A 165 -22.93 0.81 7.05
C LEU A 165 -23.10 -0.71 7.15
N LYS A 166 -23.97 -1.21 8.03
CA LYS A 166 -24.23 -2.65 8.19
C LYS A 166 -24.52 -3.38 6.87
N PRO A 167 -25.34 -2.84 5.93
CA PRO A 167 -25.63 -3.53 4.67
C PRO A 167 -24.41 -3.72 3.76
N VAL A 168 -23.40 -2.84 3.87
CA VAL A 168 -22.20 -2.87 3.03
C VAL A 168 -21.00 -3.51 3.72
N HIS A 169 -21.09 -3.79 5.02
CA HIS A 169 -19.98 -4.30 5.82
C HIS A 169 -19.46 -5.64 5.31
N HIS A 170 -20.35 -6.58 4.98
CA HIS A 170 -19.96 -7.90 4.46
C HIS A 170 -19.24 -7.80 3.10
N ILE A 171 -19.76 -6.97 2.19
CA ILE A 171 -19.14 -6.73 0.88
C ILE A 171 -17.78 -6.04 1.07
N ALA A 172 -17.67 -5.10 2.00
CA ALA A 172 -16.43 -4.43 2.33
C ALA A 172 -15.39 -5.41 2.87
N GLU A 173 -15.77 -6.36 3.73
CA GLU A 173 -14.90 -7.39 4.28
C GLU A 173 -14.32 -8.29 3.18
N GLU A 174 -15.19 -8.85 2.34
CA GLU A 174 -14.78 -9.70 1.22
C GLU A 174 -13.87 -8.94 0.27
N THR A 175 -14.26 -7.72 -0.10
CA THR A 175 -13.48 -6.86 -0.99
C THR A 175 -12.13 -6.50 -0.37
N HIS A 176 -12.08 -6.15 0.93
CA HIS A 176 -10.83 -5.85 1.64
C HIS A 176 -9.89 -7.05 1.62
N SER A 177 -10.40 -8.24 1.90
CA SER A 177 -9.65 -9.49 1.89
C SER A 177 -9.09 -9.83 0.49
N VAL A 178 -9.90 -9.70 -0.56
CA VAL A 178 -9.46 -9.98 -1.95
C VAL A 178 -8.46 -8.94 -2.43
N VAL A 179 -8.74 -7.65 -2.23
CA VAL A 179 -7.87 -6.54 -2.66
C VAL A 179 -6.53 -6.58 -1.94
N GLN A 180 -6.50 -7.02 -0.68
CA GLN A 180 -5.27 -7.25 0.08
C GLN A 180 -4.27 -8.12 -0.70
N TRP A 181 -4.72 -9.25 -1.25
CA TRP A 181 -3.85 -10.15 -2.02
C TRP A 181 -3.32 -9.47 -3.29
N GLY A 182 -4.18 -8.72 -4.00
CA GLY A 182 -3.75 -7.92 -5.14
C GLY A 182 -2.68 -6.88 -4.78
N LEU A 183 -2.83 -6.23 -3.62
CA LEU A 183 -1.83 -5.29 -3.11
C LEU A 183 -0.53 -5.97 -2.69
N TYR A 184 -0.57 -7.17 -2.11
CA TYR A 184 0.64 -7.93 -1.78
C TYR A 184 1.42 -8.32 -3.03
N THR A 185 0.71 -8.82 -4.05
CA THR A 185 1.32 -9.10 -5.36
C THR A 185 1.92 -7.84 -5.97
N PHE A 186 1.18 -6.73 -5.99
CA PHE A 186 1.69 -5.46 -6.51
C PHE A 186 2.93 -5.00 -5.74
N PHE A 187 2.94 -5.10 -4.42
CA PHE A 187 4.05 -4.66 -3.57
C PHE A 187 5.35 -5.42 -3.90
N ILE A 188 5.27 -6.75 -4.01
CA ILE A 188 6.42 -7.59 -4.38
C ILE A 188 6.91 -7.23 -5.78
N LEU A 189 6.00 -7.14 -6.76
CA LEU A 189 6.35 -6.77 -8.14
C LEU A 189 6.94 -5.36 -8.24
N HIS A 190 6.44 -4.41 -7.45
CA HIS A 190 6.94 -3.04 -7.40
C HIS A 190 8.37 -3.00 -6.87
N ILE A 191 8.64 -3.65 -5.73
CA ILE A 191 9.99 -3.72 -5.16
C ILE A 191 10.95 -4.39 -6.13
N ALA A 192 10.59 -5.56 -6.67
CA ALA A 192 11.42 -6.27 -7.65
C ALA A 192 11.68 -5.41 -8.91
N GLY A 193 10.65 -4.70 -9.39
CA GLY A 193 10.75 -3.79 -10.52
C GLY A 193 11.70 -2.61 -10.26
N VAL A 194 11.59 -1.99 -9.08
CA VAL A 194 12.46 -0.87 -8.67
C VAL A 194 13.90 -1.32 -8.50
N ILE A 195 14.15 -2.44 -7.81
CA ILE A 195 15.49 -3.01 -7.64
C ILE A 195 16.10 -3.35 -9.00
N ARG A 196 15.36 -4.03 -9.87
CA ARG A 196 15.85 -4.36 -11.23
C ARG A 196 16.17 -3.10 -12.02
N ALA A 197 15.33 -2.07 -11.94
CA ALA A 197 15.56 -0.81 -12.63
C ALA A 197 16.83 -0.09 -12.12
N ASP A 198 17.04 -0.11 -10.80
CA ASP A 198 18.21 0.48 -10.13
C ASP A 198 19.51 -0.25 -10.47
N LEU A 199 19.48 -1.58 -10.60
CA LEU A 199 20.65 -2.39 -10.96
C LEU A 199 20.98 -2.40 -12.46
N THR A 200 20.07 -1.93 -13.32
CA THR A 200 20.23 -2.03 -14.78
C THR A 200 20.24 -0.66 -15.46
N LYS A 201 19.14 -0.29 -16.12
CA LYS A 201 19.06 0.84 -17.07
C LYS A 201 18.86 2.18 -16.38
N TYR A 202 18.40 2.18 -15.13
CA TYR A 202 17.99 3.40 -14.41
C TYR A 202 18.63 3.46 -13.02
N ASN A 203 19.96 3.37 -12.98
CA ASN A 203 20.72 3.42 -11.75
C ASN A 203 20.41 4.66 -10.88
N GLY A 204 20.34 4.44 -9.57
CA GLY A 204 20.11 5.48 -8.56
C GLY A 204 18.66 5.96 -8.41
N ILE A 205 17.65 5.24 -8.93
CA ILE A 205 16.24 5.54 -8.64
C ILE A 205 16.00 5.52 -7.13
N ILE A 206 16.53 4.51 -6.43
CA ILE A 206 16.33 4.38 -4.99
C ILE A 206 17.02 5.54 -4.26
N SER A 207 18.29 5.82 -4.62
CA SER A 207 19.04 6.96 -4.06
C SER A 207 18.30 8.29 -4.27
N ARG A 208 17.71 8.51 -5.46
CA ARG A 208 16.89 9.71 -5.74
C ARG A 208 15.63 9.78 -4.88
N MET A 209 14.98 8.65 -4.61
CA MET A 209 13.81 8.59 -3.73
C MET A 209 14.16 8.82 -2.25
N ILE A 210 15.41 8.62 -1.84
CA ILE A 210 15.87 8.91 -0.48
C ILE A 210 16.41 10.35 -0.42
N ASN A 211 17.47 10.63 -1.18
CA ASN A 211 18.28 11.84 -1.07
C ASN A 211 17.74 13.02 -1.91
N GLY A 212 17.01 12.74 -2.98
CA GLY A 212 16.45 13.78 -3.86
C GLY A 212 17.43 14.51 -4.75
N LYS A 213 18.71 14.12 -4.78
CA LYS A 213 19.72 14.69 -5.67
C LYS A 213 19.68 13.97 -7.02
N GLU A 214 19.79 14.69 -8.12
CA GLU A 214 20.17 14.07 -9.39
C GLU A 214 21.57 13.46 -9.22
N ASN A 215 21.76 12.22 -9.68
CA ASN A 215 23.11 11.69 -9.80
C ASN A 215 23.76 12.42 -10.97
N ASN A 216 24.90 13.08 -10.73
CA ASN A 216 25.77 13.62 -11.78
C ASN A 216 26.17 12.52 -12.77
#